data_AF-A0A8T3LKT9-F1
#
_entry.id   AF-A0A8T3LKT9-F1
#
_cell.length_a   1.000
_cell.length_b   1.000
_cell.length_c   1.000
_cell.angle_alpha   90.00
_cell.angle_beta   90.00
_cell.angle_gamma   90.00
#
_symmetry.space_group_name_H-M   'P 1'
#
loop_
_entity.id
_entity.type
_entity.pdbx_description
1 polymer ?
#
loop_
_entity_poly.entity_id
_entity_poly.type
_entity_poly.pdbx_seq_one_letter_code
_entity_poly.pdbx_strand_id
1 'polypeptide(L)'
;RDAAAMINAAKRPVLYLGGGVINAPARVRELAEKAQLPTTMTLMALGMLPKAHPLSLGMLGMHGVRSTNYILQEADLLIVLGARFDDRAIGKTEQFCPNAKIIHVDIDRAELGKIKQPHVAIQADVDDVLAQLIPQVEAQPRA
;
A
#
# COMPACT_ATOMS: atom_id res chain seq x y z
N ARG A 1 5.84 10.71 -11.47
CA ARG A 1 5.91 12.00 -10.76
C ARG A 1 4.70 12.19 -9.86
N ASP A 2 3.49 11.97 -10.38
CA ASP A 2 2.24 12.16 -9.62
C ASP A 2 2.14 11.31 -8.34
N ALA A 3 2.59 10.04 -8.38
CA ALA A 3 2.61 9.17 -7.20
C ALA A 3 3.51 9.71 -6.06
N ALA A 4 4.73 10.17 -6.36
CA ALA A 4 5.63 10.71 -5.34
C ALA A 4 5.06 11.99 -4.71
N ALA A 5 4.49 12.87 -5.53
CA ALA A 5 3.85 14.10 -5.03
C ALA A 5 2.66 13.78 -4.11
N MET A 6 1.84 12.78 -4.45
CA MET A 6 0.75 12.32 -3.60
C MET A 6 1.27 11.75 -2.27
N ILE A 7 2.33 10.93 -2.30
CA ILE A 7 2.94 10.36 -1.08
C ILE A 7 3.49 11.48 -0.19
N ASN A 8 4.26 12.42 -0.75
CA ASN A 8 4.86 13.52 0.01
C ASN A 8 3.82 14.49 0.59
N ALA A 9 2.67 14.67 -0.08
CA ALA A 9 1.59 15.54 0.38
C ALA A 9 0.57 14.86 1.31
N ALA A 10 0.52 13.53 1.37
CA ALA A 10 -0.40 12.80 2.21
C ALA A 10 -0.08 13.00 3.70
N LYS A 11 -1.11 13.12 4.54
CA LYS A 11 -0.96 13.24 6.00
C LYS A 11 -1.05 11.89 6.68
N ARG A 12 -1.91 11.00 6.19
CA ARG A 12 -2.19 9.68 6.76
C ARG A 12 -2.09 8.58 5.69
N PRO A 13 -0.93 8.42 5.03
CA PRO A 13 -0.76 7.36 4.03
C PRO A 13 -0.61 5.99 4.70
N VAL A 14 -1.14 4.95 4.06
CA VAL A 14 -0.91 3.56 4.44
C VAL A 14 -0.37 2.80 3.23
N LEU A 15 0.73 2.08 3.44
CA LEU A 15 1.29 1.15 2.46
C LEU A 15 0.55 -0.18 2.56
N TYR A 16 -0.06 -0.60 1.45
CA TYR A 16 -0.84 -1.84 1.37
C TYR A 16 -0.17 -2.81 0.39
N LEU A 17 0.40 -3.88 0.96
CA LEU A 17 1.18 -4.87 0.23
C LEU A 17 0.38 -6.12 -0.10
N GLY A 18 0.41 -6.53 -1.36
CA GLY A 18 -0.10 -7.81 -1.85
C GLY A 18 1.00 -8.78 -2.23
N GLY A 19 0.63 -9.99 -2.68
CA GLY A 19 1.59 -11.03 -3.06
C GLY A 19 2.50 -10.64 -4.23
N GLY A 20 2.11 -9.65 -5.05
CA GLY A 20 2.91 -9.17 -6.17
C GLY A 20 4.23 -8.50 -5.76
N VAL A 21 4.44 -8.18 -4.47
CA VAL A 21 5.68 -7.57 -3.99
C VAL A 21 6.76 -8.58 -3.58
N ILE A 22 6.50 -9.89 -3.71
CA ILE A 22 7.33 -10.96 -3.12
C ILE A 22 8.80 -10.92 -3.55
N ASN A 23 9.09 -10.41 -4.75
CA ASN A 23 10.45 -10.33 -5.31
C ASN A 23 11.12 -8.97 -5.07
N ALA A 24 10.45 -8.02 -4.40
CA ALA A 24 10.96 -6.66 -4.14
C ALA A 24 11.13 -6.32 -2.63
N PRO A 25 11.53 -7.25 -1.74
CA PRO A 25 11.48 -7.03 -0.28
C PRO A 25 12.37 -5.87 0.18
N ALA A 26 13.54 -5.68 -0.44
CA ALA A 26 14.47 -4.63 -0.10
C ALA A 26 13.90 -3.24 -0.37
N ARG A 27 13.34 -3.03 -1.57
CA ARG A 27 12.79 -1.73 -1.97
C ARG A 27 11.48 -1.41 -1.25
N VAL A 28 10.64 -2.40 -0.99
CA VAL A 28 9.43 -2.22 -0.17
C VAL A 28 9.80 -1.71 1.22
N ARG A 29 10.79 -2.33 1.86
CA ARG A 29 11.30 -1.89 3.16
C ARG A 29 11.91 -0.50 3.09
N GLU A 30 12.74 -0.23 2.08
CA GLU A 30 13.35 1.08 1.86
C GLU A 30 12.29 2.18 1.73
N LEU A 31 11.25 1.98 0.92
CA LEU A 31 10.15 2.95 0.79
C LEU A 31 9.43 3.16 2.13
N ALA A 32 9.07 2.06 2.80
CA ALA A 32 8.36 2.11 4.07
C ALA A 32 9.15 2.87 5.13
N GLU A 33 10.44 2.55 5.30
CA GLU A 33 11.31 3.18 6.29
C GLU A 33 11.64 4.63 5.92
N LYS A 34 11.92 4.92 4.65
CA LYS A 34 12.26 6.27 4.19
C LYS A 34 11.13 7.26 4.46
N ALA A 35 9.89 6.89 4.11
CA ALA A 35 8.73 7.75 4.27
C ALA A 35 7.93 7.50 5.56
N GLN A 36 8.45 6.66 6.47
CA GLN A 36 7.82 6.24 7.72
C GLN A 36 6.35 5.81 7.53
N LEU A 37 6.10 4.93 6.55
CA LEU A 37 4.76 4.52 6.15
C LEU A 37 4.26 3.35 7.02
N PRO A 38 3.15 3.52 7.77
CA PRO A 38 2.44 2.40 8.35
C PRO A 38 2.07 1.40 7.25
N THR A 39 2.46 0.15 7.42
CA THR A 39 2.41 -0.87 6.36
C THR A 39 1.54 -2.04 6.77
N THR A 40 0.52 -2.33 5.96
CA THR A 40 -0.31 -3.53 6.09
C THR A 40 -0.05 -4.51 4.94
N MET A 41 -0.35 -5.77 5.20
CA MET A 41 -0.10 -6.88 4.28
C MET A 41 -1.39 -7.68 4.07
N THR A 42 -1.65 -8.10 2.84
CA THR A 42 -2.58 -9.23 2.60
C THR A 42 -2.03 -10.50 3.25
N LEU A 43 -2.86 -11.54 3.33
CA LEU A 43 -2.40 -12.90 3.68
C LEU A 43 -1.22 -13.35 2.80
N MET A 44 -1.23 -13.00 1.51
CA MET A 44 -0.19 -13.37 0.54
C MET A 44 1.11 -12.57 0.68
N ALA A 45 1.11 -11.48 1.44
CA ALA A 45 2.26 -10.62 1.65
C ALA A 45 2.85 -10.74 3.06
N LEU A 46 2.32 -11.62 3.92
CA LEU A 46 2.85 -11.83 5.25
C LEU A 46 4.34 -12.21 5.20
N GLY A 47 5.14 -11.51 5.99
CA GLY A 47 6.60 -11.68 6.01
C GLY A 47 7.36 -10.67 5.16
N MET A 48 6.68 -9.89 4.29
CA MET A 48 7.33 -8.78 3.57
C MET A 48 7.89 -7.71 4.50
N LEU A 49 7.19 -7.48 5.59
CA LEU A 49 7.69 -6.70 6.72
C LEU A 49 7.63 -7.58 7.98
N PRO A 50 8.71 -7.70 8.76
CA PRO A 50 8.69 -8.52 9.97
C PRO A 50 7.59 -8.06 10.94
N LYS A 51 6.90 -9.02 11.57
CA LYS A 51 5.79 -8.72 12.49
C LYS A 51 6.18 -7.78 13.65
N ALA A 52 7.42 -7.88 14.13
CA ALA A 52 7.93 -7.05 15.22
C ALA A 52 8.46 -5.67 14.75
N HIS A 53 8.47 -5.41 13.44
CA HIS A 53 8.93 -4.13 12.93
C HIS A 53 7.94 -3.01 13.29
N PRO A 54 8.40 -1.82 13.71
CA PRO A 54 7.52 -0.75 14.21
C PRO A 54 6.48 -0.26 13.19
N LEU A 55 6.82 -0.28 11.90
CA LEU A 55 5.89 0.08 10.83
C LEU A 55 4.90 -1.03 10.41
N SER A 56 5.04 -2.25 10.93
CA SER A 56 4.15 -3.36 10.57
C SER A 56 2.82 -3.25 11.31
N LEU A 57 1.75 -2.93 10.58
CA LEU A 57 0.36 -3.02 11.05
C LEU A 57 -0.15 -4.47 11.08
N GLY A 58 0.56 -5.42 10.47
CA GLY A 58 0.08 -6.79 10.31
C GLY A 58 -0.98 -6.93 9.22
N MET A 59 -1.76 -8.00 9.30
CA MET A 59 -2.72 -8.37 8.26
C MET A 59 -3.98 -7.51 8.30
N LEU A 60 -4.45 -7.01 7.15
CA LEU A 60 -5.80 -6.43 7.01
C LEU A 60 -6.87 -7.49 6.66
N GLY A 61 -8.13 -7.07 6.71
CA GLY A 61 -9.25 -7.83 6.13
C GLY A 61 -10.09 -8.59 7.15
N MET A 62 -10.87 -9.55 6.66
CA MET A 62 -11.91 -10.28 7.41
C MET A 62 -11.41 -10.93 8.70
N HIS A 63 -10.19 -11.49 8.67
CA HIS A 63 -9.51 -12.07 9.82
C HIS A 63 -8.23 -11.31 10.17
N GLY A 64 -8.12 -10.06 9.72
CA GLY A 64 -7.00 -9.18 10.00
C GLY A 64 -7.01 -8.64 11.42
N VAL A 65 -5.96 -7.90 11.75
CA VAL A 65 -5.86 -7.18 13.03
C VAL A 65 -6.89 -6.05 13.05
N ARG A 66 -7.73 -6.01 14.09
CA ARG A 66 -8.84 -5.04 14.18
C ARG A 66 -8.36 -3.58 14.14
N SER A 67 -7.24 -3.25 14.79
CA SER A 67 -6.68 -1.90 14.79
C SER A 67 -6.26 -1.45 13.39
N THR A 68 -5.68 -2.34 12.58
CA THR A 68 -5.29 -2.08 11.19
C THR A 68 -6.48 -1.70 10.33
N ASN A 69 -7.60 -2.40 10.47
CA ASN A 69 -8.82 -2.08 9.73
C ASN A 69 -9.39 -0.70 10.13
N TYR A 70 -9.26 -0.29 11.40
CA TYR A 70 -9.63 1.08 11.82
C TYR A 70 -8.67 2.14 11.27
N ILE A 71 -7.36 1.88 11.29
CA ILE A 71 -6.35 2.79 10.75
C ILE A 71 -6.58 3.02 9.24
N LEU A 72 -6.88 1.95 8.50
CA LEU A 72 -7.18 2.03 7.06
C LEU A 72 -8.37 2.94 6.76
N GLN A 73 -9.42 2.93 7.59
CA GLN A 73 -10.58 3.81 7.41
C GLN A 73 -10.24 5.30 7.55
N GLU A 74 -9.21 5.62 8.33
CA GLU A 74 -8.71 6.99 8.54
C GLU A 74 -7.65 7.41 7.51
N ALA A 75 -7.19 6.50 6.65
CA ALA A 75 -6.17 6.81 5.66
C ALA A 75 -6.68 7.86 4.65
N ASP A 76 -5.82 8.82 4.31
CA ASP A 76 -6.09 9.79 3.23
C ASP A 76 -5.42 9.38 1.90
N LEU A 77 -4.50 8.42 1.96
CA LEU A 77 -3.85 7.81 0.82
C LEU A 77 -3.59 6.32 1.07
N LEU A 78 -4.00 5.47 0.13
CA LEU A 78 -3.57 4.08 0.04
C LEU A 78 -2.54 3.93 -1.07
N ILE A 79 -1.39 3.35 -0.71
CA ILE A 79 -0.31 3.01 -1.65
C ILE A 79 -0.37 1.50 -1.84
N VAL A 80 -1.03 1.05 -2.89
CA VAL A 80 -1.34 -0.36 -3.12
C VAL A 80 -0.33 -0.94 -4.09
N LEU A 81 0.50 -1.87 -3.61
CA LEU A 81 1.55 -2.52 -4.39
C LEU A 81 1.27 -4.02 -4.49
N GLY A 82 1.07 -4.52 -5.71
CA GLY A 82 0.91 -5.94 -6.01
C GLY A 82 -0.26 -6.62 -5.31
N ALA A 83 -1.29 -5.86 -4.94
CA ALA A 83 -2.54 -6.36 -4.35
C ALA A 83 -3.72 -6.13 -5.30
N ARG A 84 -4.70 -7.02 -5.24
CA ARG A 84 -5.84 -7.08 -6.17
C ARG A 84 -7.19 -6.73 -5.56
N PHE A 85 -7.20 -6.10 -4.39
CA PHE A 85 -8.41 -5.71 -3.66
C PHE A 85 -9.44 -6.85 -3.51
N ASP A 86 -8.99 -8.05 -3.11
CA ASP A 86 -9.90 -9.18 -2.93
C ASP A 86 -10.94 -8.91 -1.82
N ASP A 87 -12.09 -9.55 -1.93
CA ASP A 87 -13.23 -9.39 -1.04
C ASP A 87 -12.91 -9.72 0.43
N ARG A 88 -12.01 -10.67 0.68
CA ARG A 88 -11.58 -11.01 2.04
C ARG A 88 -10.65 -9.97 2.63
N ALA A 89 -9.91 -9.23 1.80
CA ALA A 89 -9.06 -8.13 2.22
C ALA A 89 -9.86 -6.84 2.48
N ILE A 90 -10.84 -6.52 1.63
CA ILE A 90 -11.51 -5.21 1.68
C ILE A 90 -12.96 -5.21 2.14
N GLY A 91 -13.63 -6.35 2.14
CA GLY A 91 -15.06 -6.45 2.44
C GLY A 91 -15.92 -5.73 1.40
N LYS A 92 -16.85 -4.87 1.87
CA LYS A 92 -17.70 -4.07 0.99
C LYS A 92 -16.90 -2.96 0.33
N THR A 93 -16.73 -3.04 -0.99
CA THR A 93 -15.89 -2.14 -1.78
C THR A 93 -16.23 -0.67 -1.57
N GLU A 94 -17.50 -0.30 -1.47
CA GLU A 94 -17.93 1.10 -1.31
C GLU A 94 -17.56 1.67 0.06
N GLN A 95 -17.42 0.80 1.06
CA GLN A 95 -17.11 1.17 2.45
C GLN A 95 -15.61 1.08 2.77
N PHE A 96 -14.81 0.50 1.88
CA PHE A 96 -13.37 0.37 2.10
C PHE A 96 -12.66 1.69 1.81
N CYS A 97 -12.14 2.33 2.86
CA CYS A 97 -11.33 3.56 2.81
C CYS A 97 -11.96 4.66 1.92
N PRO A 98 -13.19 5.12 2.24
CA PRO A 98 -13.99 5.95 1.34
C PRO A 98 -13.38 7.33 1.05
N ASN A 99 -12.54 7.84 1.96
CA ASN A 99 -11.90 9.14 1.86
C ASN A 99 -10.46 9.08 1.32
N ALA A 100 -9.93 7.89 1.09
CA ALA A 100 -8.54 7.72 0.69
C ALA A 100 -8.39 7.91 -0.82
N LYS A 101 -7.37 8.68 -1.22
CA LYS A 101 -6.83 8.59 -2.57
C LYS A 101 -6.13 7.25 -2.73
N ILE A 102 -6.02 6.74 -3.96
CA ILE A 102 -5.45 5.42 -4.22
C ILE A 102 -4.37 5.53 -5.29
N ILE A 103 -3.18 5.03 -4.97
CA ILE A 103 -2.15 4.67 -5.95
C ILE A 103 -2.18 3.15 -6.06
N HIS A 104 -2.28 2.61 -7.27
CA HIS A 104 -2.30 1.17 -7.51
C HIS A 104 -1.22 0.78 -8.53
N VAL A 105 -0.29 -0.05 -8.08
CA VAL A 105 0.78 -0.63 -8.90
C VAL A 105 0.53 -2.12 -9.01
N ASP A 106 0.31 -2.60 -10.22
CA ASP A 106 0.15 -4.02 -10.53
C ASP A 106 0.73 -4.31 -11.92
N ILE A 107 1.23 -5.53 -12.13
CA ILE A 107 1.78 -5.91 -13.42
C ILE A 107 0.66 -6.27 -14.41
N ASP A 108 -0.48 -6.74 -13.90
CA ASP A 108 -1.65 -7.08 -14.70
C ASP A 108 -2.54 -5.86 -14.92
N ARG A 109 -2.67 -5.46 -16.18
CA ARG A 109 -3.57 -4.38 -16.59
C ARG A 109 -5.02 -4.62 -16.17
N ALA A 110 -5.46 -5.88 -16.18
CA ALA A 110 -6.85 -6.22 -15.90
C ALA A 110 -7.25 -6.03 -14.43
N GLU A 111 -6.28 -5.95 -13.51
CA GLU A 111 -6.54 -5.68 -12.09
C GLU A 111 -6.64 -4.18 -11.78
N LEU A 112 -6.02 -3.33 -12.60
CA LEU A 112 -6.08 -1.88 -12.42
C LEU A 112 -7.49 -1.35 -12.70
N GLY A 113 -8.15 -0.81 -11.67
CA GLY A 113 -9.52 -0.26 -11.79
C GLY A 113 -10.63 -1.32 -11.79
N LYS A 114 -10.30 -2.61 -11.59
CA LYS A 114 -11.28 -3.71 -11.60
C LYS A 114 -12.30 -3.63 -10.47
N ILE A 115 -11.81 -3.40 -9.25
CA ILE A 115 -12.63 -3.35 -8.03
C ILE A 115 -12.72 -1.92 -7.47
N LYS A 116 -11.58 -1.22 -7.38
CA LYS A 116 -11.48 0.17 -6.94
C LYS A 116 -10.81 0.98 -8.04
N GLN A 117 -11.40 2.12 -8.40
CA GLN A 117 -10.79 3.06 -9.34
C GLN A 117 -9.66 3.84 -8.66
N PRO A 118 -8.39 3.66 -9.08
CA PRO A 118 -7.27 4.39 -8.50
C PRO A 118 -7.20 5.83 -9.05
N HIS A 119 -6.58 6.71 -8.27
CA HIS A 119 -6.26 8.07 -8.72
C HIS A 119 -4.97 8.07 -9.58
N VAL A 120 -4.05 7.16 -9.26
CA VAL A 120 -2.86 6.87 -10.07
C VAL A 120 -2.76 5.36 -10.24
N ALA A 121 -2.80 4.89 -11.48
CA ALA A 121 -2.59 3.49 -11.85
C ALA A 121 -1.25 3.35 -12.58
N ILE A 122 -0.43 2.37 -12.21
CA ILE A 122 0.84 2.08 -12.88
C ILE A 122 0.86 0.60 -13.22
N GLN A 123 0.94 0.29 -14.52
CA GLN A 123 1.11 -1.07 -15.01
C GLN A 123 2.59 -1.39 -15.21
N ALA A 124 3.22 -2.09 -14.26
CA ALA A 124 4.62 -2.48 -14.32
C ALA A 124 4.97 -3.47 -13.19
N ASP A 125 6.17 -4.05 -13.24
CA ASP A 125 6.75 -4.73 -12.08
C ASP A 125 6.96 -3.72 -10.94
N VAL A 126 6.59 -4.12 -9.72
CA VAL A 126 6.69 -3.28 -8.53
C VAL A 126 8.15 -2.91 -8.25
N ASP A 127 9.10 -3.82 -8.50
CA ASP A 127 10.51 -3.56 -8.20
C ASP A 127 11.08 -2.42 -9.06
N ASP A 128 10.77 -2.42 -10.36
CA ASP A 128 11.14 -1.36 -11.31
C ASP A 128 10.47 -0.03 -10.97
N VAL A 129 9.19 -0.06 -10.57
CA VAL A 129 8.46 1.15 -10.15
C VAL A 129 9.09 1.74 -8.90
N LEU A 130 9.39 0.91 -7.90
CA LEU A 130 10.01 1.37 -6.65
C LEU A 130 11.40 1.94 -6.89
N ALA A 131 12.20 1.35 -7.78
CA ALA A 131 13.52 1.87 -8.14
C ALA A 131 13.46 3.32 -8.65
N GLN A 132 12.41 3.67 -9.40
CA GLN A 132 12.22 5.02 -9.92
C GLN A 132 11.48 5.95 -8.94
N LEU A 133 10.59 5.39 -8.11
CA LEU A 133 9.73 6.14 -7.19
C LEU A 133 10.48 6.60 -5.95
N ILE A 134 11.26 5.71 -5.31
CA ILE A 134 11.91 5.97 -4.02
C ILE A 134 12.79 7.24 -4.06
N PRO A 135 13.62 7.51 -5.09
CA PRO A 135 14.41 8.74 -5.17
C PRO A 135 13.59 10.03 -5.15
N GLN A 136 12.32 9.98 -5.58
CA GLN A 136 11.41 11.12 -5.63
C GLN A 136 10.57 11.29 -4.35
N VAL A 137 10.54 10.27 -3.49
CA VAL A 137 9.83 10.32 -2.20
C VAL A 137 10.73 10.96 -1.16
N GLU A 138 10.20 11.94 -0.45
CA GLU A 138 10.90 12.65 0.62
C GLU A 138 10.94 11.80 1.90
N ALA A 139 12.04 11.89 2.66
CA ALA A 139 12.07 11.33 3.99
C ALA A 139 11.26 12.23 4.94
N GLN A 140 10.17 11.71 5.48
CA GLN A 140 9.29 12.47 6.38
C GLN A 140 9.18 11.77 7.73
N PRO A 141 9.47 12.45 8.85
CA PRO A 141 9.06 11.98 10.16
C PRO A 141 7.54 12.14 10.26
N ARG A 142 6.82 11.01 10.21
CA ARG A 142 5.37 10.98 10.44
C ARG A 142 5.15 10.67 11.92
N ALA A 143 4.59 11.64 12.65
CA ALA A 143 4.24 11.53 14.07
C ALA A 143 2.83 10.98 14.26
#